data_AF-A0A3N5M290-F1
#
_entry.id   AF-A0A3N5M290-F1
#
_cell.length_a   1.000
_cell.length_b   1.000
_cell.length_c   1.000
_cell.angle_alpha   90.00
_cell.angle_beta   90.00
_cell.angle_gamma   90.00
#
_symmetry.space_group_name_H-M   'P 1'
#
loop_
_entity.id
_entity.type
_entity.pdbx_description
1 polymer ?
#
loop_
_entity_poly.entity_id
_entity_poly.type
_entity_poly.pdbx_seq_one_letter_code
_entity_poly.pdbx_strand_id
1 'polypeptide(L)'
;MKKAWLWVLFVGLALAVLLAPGRVFYGAPFANTHPVERVFRLTASRFAYSPPVLRANPGDRVTIELVATDVVHGLAVDGYGVEMTTDPG
;
A
#
# COMPACT_ATOMS: atom_id res chain seq x y z
N MET A 1 -9.28 -51.01 21.57
CA MET A 1 -10.25 -50.08 20.94
C MET A 1 -9.94 -48.60 21.21
N LYS A 2 -9.61 -48.18 22.43
CA LYS A 2 -9.34 -46.74 22.76
C LYS A 2 -8.13 -46.12 22.03
N LYS A 3 -7.07 -46.90 21.76
CA LYS A 3 -5.85 -46.41 21.08
C LYS A 3 -6.05 -46.10 19.59
N ALA A 4 -6.87 -46.88 18.89
CA ALA A 4 -7.15 -46.66 17.46
C ALA A 4 -7.90 -45.36 17.22
N TRP A 5 -8.79 -44.99 18.14
CA TRP A 5 -9.54 -43.73 18.09
C TRP A 5 -8.62 -42.51 18.17
N LEU A 6 -7.59 -42.56 19.03
CA LEU A 6 -6.59 -41.50 19.13
C LEU A 6 -5.84 -41.31 17.82
N TRP A 7 -5.43 -42.39 17.15
CA TRP A 7 -4.76 -42.31 15.85
C TRP A 7 -5.64 -41.71 14.76
N VAL A 8 -6.93 -42.07 14.73
CA VAL A 8 -7.90 -41.47 13.78
C VAL A 8 -8.05 -39.96 14.02
N LEU A 9 -8.11 -39.53 15.27
CA LEU A 9 -8.15 -38.10 15.61
C LEU A 9 -6.87 -37.36 15.20
N PHE A 10 -5.69 -37.96 15.42
CA PHE A 10 -4.42 -37.36 15.02
C PHE A 10 -4.29 -37.22 13.51
N VAL A 11 -4.68 -38.26 12.76
CA VAL A 11 -4.66 -38.23 11.29
C VAL A 11 -5.68 -37.22 10.76
N GLY A 12 -6.88 -37.17 11.33
CA GLY A 12 -7.89 -36.19 10.97
C GLY A 12 -7.44 -34.75 11.20
N LEU A 13 -6.79 -34.48 12.33
CA LEU A 13 -6.22 -33.16 12.63
C LEU A 13 -5.07 -32.80 11.69
N ALA A 14 -4.17 -33.75 11.41
CA ALA A 14 -3.07 -33.54 10.47
C ALA A 14 -3.57 -33.26 9.04
N LEU A 15 -4.61 -33.96 8.60
CA LEU A 15 -5.25 -33.72 7.29
C LEU A 15 -5.93 -32.34 7.26
N ALA A 16 -6.62 -31.97 8.35
CA ALA A 16 -7.26 -30.66 8.47
C ALA A 16 -6.25 -29.50 8.45
N VAL A 17 -5.07 -29.68 9.06
CA VAL A 17 -3.95 -28.73 9.02
C VAL A 17 -3.35 -28.65 7.62
N LEU A 18 -3.13 -29.79 6.95
CA LEU A 18 -2.55 -29.82 5.60
C LEU A 18 -3.49 -29.21 4.54
N LEU A 19 -4.80 -29.41 4.71
CA LEU A 19 -5.84 -28.92 3.80
C LEU A 19 -6.37 -27.54 4.20
N ALA A 20 -5.96 -26.98 5.35
CA ALA A 20 -6.44 -25.67 5.73
C ALA A 20 -5.91 -24.64 4.72
N PRO A 21 -6.76 -23.72 4.24
CA PRO A 21 -6.33 -22.72 3.30
C PRO A 21 -5.19 -21.92 3.92
N GLY A 22 -4.14 -21.63 3.13
CA GLY A 22 -2.95 -20.92 3.60
C GLY A 22 -3.23 -19.60 4.33
N ARG A 23 -4.45 -19.04 4.19
CA ARG A 23 -4.96 -17.92 4.99
C ARG A 23 -4.90 -18.15 6.50
N VAL A 24 -5.08 -19.39 6.97
CA VAL A 24 -5.08 -19.76 8.40
C VAL A 24 -3.66 -19.85 8.96
N PHE A 25 -2.69 -20.35 8.18
CA PHE A 25 -1.30 -20.54 8.64
C PHE A 25 -0.38 -19.34 8.36
N TYR A 26 -0.62 -18.61 7.28
CA TYR A 26 0.26 -17.51 6.84
C TYR A 26 -0.28 -16.12 7.15
N GLY A 27 -1.41 -16.02 7.88
CA GLY A 27 -1.99 -14.75 8.31
C GLY A 27 -2.05 -13.73 7.17
N ALA A 28 -2.98 -13.92 6.23
CA ALA A 28 -3.15 -13.15 5.00
C ALA A 28 -2.33 -11.83 4.91
N PRO A 29 -1.10 -11.83 4.37
CA PRO A 29 -0.29 -10.62 4.28
C PRO A 29 -0.30 -10.10 2.85
N PHE A 30 -1.41 -10.24 2.12
CA PHE A 30 -1.58 -9.55 0.85
C PHE A 30 -3.03 -9.11 0.79
N ALA A 31 -3.29 -7.92 1.35
CA ALA A 31 -4.26 -7.07 0.69
C ALA A 31 -3.72 -6.94 -0.75
N ASN A 32 -4.24 -7.77 -1.66
CA ASN A 32 -4.10 -7.59 -3.09
C ASN A 32 -4.85 -6.30 -3.42
N THR A 33 -4.30 -5.18 -2.97
CA THR A 33 -4.68 -3.88 -3.47
C THR A 33 -4.10 -3.90 -4.86
N HIS A 34 -4.94 -4.26 -5.83
CA HIS A 34 -4.58 -4.08 -7.22
C HIS A 34 -4.07 -2.66 -7.39
N PRO A 35 -2.98 -2.44 -8.14
CA PRO A 35 -2.54 -1.10 -8.49
C PRO A 35 -3.72 -0.23 -8.89
N VAL A 36 -3.90 0.90 -8.21
CA VAL A 36 -4.96 1.87 -8.52
C VAL A 36 -4.35 3.19 -8.98
N GLU A 37 -5.15 3.96 -9.72
CA GLU A 37 -4.83 5.36 -10.02
C GLU A 37 -5.19 6.24 -8.82
N ARG A 38 -4.26 7.12 -8.43
CA ARG A 38 -4.44 8.09 -7.34
C ARG A 38 -4.05 9.48 -7.82
N VAL A 39 -4.95 10.44 -7.60
CA VAL A 39 -4.69 11.85 -7.88
C VAL A 39 -4.57 12.60 -6.56
N PHE A 40 -3.46 13.30 -6.35
CA PHE A 40 -3.25 14.18 -5.20
C PHE A 40 -3.15 15.61 -5.66
N ARG A 41 -3.96 16.49 -5.04
CA ARG A 41 -3.77 17.94 -5.17
C ARG A 41 -2.84 18.42 -4.05
N LEU A 42 -1.73 19.03 -4.45
CA LEU A 42 -0.69 19.50 -3.56
C LEU A 42 -0.56 21.01 -3.69
N THR A 43 -0.86 21.73 -2.62
CA THR A 43 -0.70 23.18 -2.56
C THR A 43 0.68 23.53 -2.04
N ALA A 44 1.43 24.34 -2.79
CA ALA A 44 2.71 24.88 -2.39
C ALA A 44 2.55 26.35 -1.99
N SER A 45 3.07 26.68 -0.81
CA SER A 45 3.24 28.04 -0.32
C SER A 45 4.66 28.20 0.21
N ARG A 46 5.06 29.43 0.57
CA ARG A 46 6.40 29.69 1.12
C ARG A 46 6.77 28.68 2.20
N PHE A 47 7.79 27.89 1.87
CA PHE A 47 8.42 26.90 2.73
C PHE A 47 7.51 25.74 3.18
N ALA A 48 6.38 25.49 2.49
CA ALA A 48 5.45 24.45 2.88
C ALA A 48 4.70 23.82 1.69
N TYR A 49 4.40 22.52 1.82
CA TYR A 49 3.42 21.84 0.99
C TYR A 49 2.26 21.36 1.86
N SER A 50 1.05 21.41 1.30
CA SER A 50 -0.16 20.91 1.93
C SER A 50 -0.93 19.99 0.97
N PRO A 51 -1.18 18.72 1.34
CA PRO A 51 -0.76 18.08 2.59
C PRO A 51 0.77 17.86 2.65
N PRO A 52 1.37 17.74 3.86
CA PRO A 52 2.81 17.53 4.01
C PRO A 52 3.25 16.09 3.72
N VAL A 53 2.32 15.14 3.67
CA VAL A 53 2.59 13.71 3.42
C VAL A 53 1.52 13.14 2.49
N LEU A 54 1.97 12.58 1.37
CA LEU A 54 1.14 11.78 0.46
C LEU A 54 1.40 10.30 0.73
N ARG A 55 0.34 9.47 0.76
CA ARG A 55 0.45 8.02 0.97
C ARG A 55 -0.10 7.27 -0.24
N ALA A 56 0.71 6.39 -0.80
CA ALA A 56 0.33 5.49 -1.88
C ALA A 56 0.82 4.06 -1.56
N ASN A 57 0.18 3.06 -2.17
CA ASN A 57 0.66 1.68 -2.06
C ASN A 57 1.69 1.40 -3.17
N PRO A 58 2.58 0.41 -2.97
CA PRO A 58 3.45 -0.06 -4.03
C PRO A 58 2.63 -0.48 -5.27
N GLY A 59 3.06 0.01 -6.44
CA GLY A 59 2.41 -0.27 -7.72
C GLY A 59 1.34 0.75 -8.15
N ASP A 60 0.84 1.59 -7.25
CA ASP A 60 -0.14 2.61 -7.61
C ASP A 60 0.41 3.59 -8.66
N ARG A 61 -0.45 4.00 -9.60
CA ARG A 61 -0.16 5.12 -10.51
C ARG A 61 -0.54 6.42 -9.82
N VAL A 62 0.46 7.22 -9.47
CA VAL A 62 0.25 8.48 -8.76
C VAL A 62 0.37 9.65 -9.72
N THR A 63 -0.65 10.51 -9.71
CA THR A 63 -0.67 11.82 -10.37
C THR A 63 -0.67 12.90 -9.30
N ILE A 64 0.27 13.86 -9.37
CA ILE A 64 0.35 14.99 -8.45
C ILE A 64 0.00 16.27 -9.21
N GLU A 65 -1.04 16.96 -8.77
CA GLU A 65 -1.40 18.30 -9.22
C GLU A 65 -0.78 19.32 -8.27
N LEU A 66 0.33 19.93 -8.69
CA LEU A 66 1.03 20.96 -7.91
C LEU A 66 0.44 22.36 -8.20
N VAL A 67 0.06 23.07 -7.14
CA VAL A 67 -0.54 24.41 -7.23
C VAL A 67 0.26 25.37 -6.34
N ALA A 68 0.93 26.36 -6.93
CA ALA A 68 1.57 27.43 -6.17
C ALA A 68 0.55 28.53 -5.81
N THR A 69 0.59 29.00 -4.57
CA THR A 69 -0.32 30.07 -4.10
C THR A 69 0.35 31.44 -3.93
N ASP A 70 1.67 31.53 -4.06
CA ASP A 70 2.40 32.77 -3.80
C ASP A 70 3.57 33.04 -4.76
N VAL A 71 4.59 32.20 -4.78
CA VAL A 71 5.78 32.31 -5.65
C VAL A 71 5.96 31.03 -6.46
N VAL A 72 6.88 31.05 -7.42
CA VAL A 72 7.22 29.83 -8.17
C VAL A 72 7.75 28.78 -7.20
N HIS A 73 7.19 27.57 -7.30
CA HIS A 73 7.63 26.42 -6.51
C HIS A 73 8.01 25.27 -7.41
N GLY A 74 9.07 24.57 -7.01
CA GLY A 74 9.44 23.28 -7.56
C GLY A 74 8.84 22.13 -6.74
N LEU A 75 8.73 20.95 -7.32
CA LEU A 75 8.60 19.68 -6.60
C LEU A 75 9.55 18.68 -7.24
N ALA A 76 10.42 18.09 -6.43
CA ALA A 76 11.24 16.95 -6.80
C ALA A 76 10.88 15.75 -5.92
N VAL A 77 10.75 14.57 -6.52
CA VAL A 77 10.49 13.32 -5.80
C VAL A 77 11.68 12.38 -5.98
N ASP A 78 12.50 12.32 -4.94
CA ASP A 78 13.72 11.50 -4.91
C ASP A 78 13.41 10.03 -5.19
N GLY A 79 14.26 9.40 -6.00
CA GLY A 79 14.11 7.99 -6.40
C GLY A 79 13.05 7.73 -7.48
N TYR A 80 12.26 8.73 -7.88
CA TYR A 80 11.26 8.60 -8.94
C TYR A 80 11.60 9.40 -10.22
N GLY A 81 12.63 10.23 -10.19
CA GLY A 81 13.03 11.06 -11.35
C GLY A 81 11.96 12.07 -11.76
N VAL A 82 11.08 12.45 -10.82
CA VAL A 82 10.05 13.46 -11.03
C VAL A 82 10.60 14.81 -10.56
N GLU A 83 10.59 15.78 -11.46
CA GLU A 83 10.91 17.17 -11.20
C GLU A 83 9.94 18.04 -11.99
N MET A 84 9.30 19.02 -11.32
CA MET A 84 8.41 19.98 -11.97
C MET A 84 8.45 21.32 -11.27
N THR A 85 8.07 22.37 -11.98
CA THR A 85 7.85 23.71 -11.43
C THR A 85 6.45 24.19 -11.76
N THR A 86 5.87 25.04 -10.91
CA THR A 86 4.58 25.68 -11.17
C THR A 86 4.63 27.15 -10.78
N ASP A 87 4.02 27.98 -11.62
CA ASP A 87 3.82 29.41 -11.36
C ASP A 87 2.57 29.61 -10.47
N PRO A 88 2.48 30.73 -9.73
CA PRO A 88 1.27 31.04 -8.97
C PRO A 88 0.06 31.36 -9.86
N GLY A 89 -1.12 30.89 -9.45
CA GLY A 89 -2.40 31.16 -10.12
C GLY A 89 -2.82 30.08 -11.11
#